data_AF-A0A1V5YAD7-F1
#
_entry.id   AF-A0A1V5YAD7-F1
#
_cell.length_a   1.000
_cell.length_b   1.000
_cell.length_c   1.000
_cell.angle_alpha   90.00
_cell.angle_beta   90.00
_cell.angle_gamma   90.00
#
_symmetry.space_group_name_H-M   'P 1'
#
loop_
_entity.id
_entity.type
_entity.pdbx_description
1 polymer ?
#
loop_
_entity_poly.entity_id
_entity_poly.type
_entity_poly.pdbx_seq_one_letter_code
_entity_poly.pdbx_strand_id
1 'polypeptide(L)'
;MANDFGLKIGIEGEREFKQALREINQNFKVLGSEMKLVTSQFDKQDNSIGAVTARNKVLNKEINQQRKKVDTLEKALKNTSVSLT
;
A
#
# COMPACT_ATOMS: atom_id res chain seq x y z
N MET A 1 32.72 -3.43 -17.41
CA MET A 1 32.22 -4.27 -16.28
C MET A 1 31.33 -3.49 -15.30
N ALA A 2 31.54 -2.18 -15.06
CA ALA A 2 30.69 -1.40 -14.15
C ALA A 2 29.26 -1.12 -14.70
N ASN A 3 29.12 -0.91 -16.02
CA ASN A 3 27.81 -0.59 -16.63
C ASN A 3 26.77 -1.72 -16.52
N ASP A 4 27.19 -2.99 -16.50
CA ASP A 4 26.27 -4.13 -16.42
C ASP A 4 25.78 -4.36 -14.98
N PHE A 5 26.61 -4.04 -13.98
CA PHE A 5 26.25 -4.17 -12.56
C PHE A 5 25.29 -3.07 -12.10
N GLY A 6 25.54 -1.81 -12.48
CA GLY A 6 24.63 -0.69 -12.18
C GLY A 6 23.28 -0.84 -12.88
N LEU A 7 23.26 -1.31 -14.13
CA LEU A 7 22.02 -1.58 -14.87
C LEU A 7 21.20 -2.72 -14.24
N LYS A 8 21.86 -3.81 -13.81
CA LYS A 8 21.19 -4.92 -13.10
C LYS A 8 20.60 -4.49 -11.75
N ILE A 9 21.32 -3.67 -10.98
CA ILE A 9 20.81 -3.12 -9.70
C ILE A 9 19.61 -2.19 -9.95
N GLY A 10 19.66 -1.35 -10.98
CA GLY A 10 18.52 -0.49 -11.36
C GLY A 10 17.27 -1.29 -11.75
N ILE A 11 17.43 -2.34 -12.55
CA ILE A 11 16.33 -3.22 -12.98
C ILE A 11 15.75 -4.00 -11.80
N GLU A 12 16.60 -4.53 -10.91
CA GLU A 12 16.14 -5.27 -9.73
C GLU A 12 15.38 -4.35 -8.76
N GLY A 13 15.89 -3.14 -8.50
CA GLY A 13 15.18 -2.15 -7.69
C GLY A 13 13.84 -1.71 -8.29
N GLU A 14 13.76 -1.56 -9.62
CA GLU A 14 12.50 -1.26 -10.31
C GLU A 14 11.49 -2.43 -10.18
N ARG A 15 11.98 -3.67 -10.28
CA ARG A 15 11.15 -4.88 -10.12
C ARG A 15 10.57 -4.96 -8.70
N GLU A 16 11.41 -4.80 -7.68
CA GLU A 16 10.99 -4.79 -6.28
C GLU A 16 9.98 -3.68 -5.99
N PHE A 17 10.20 -2.47 -6.54
CA PHE A 17 9.27 -1.36 -6.40
C PHE A 17 7.90 -1.67 -7.02
N LYS A 18 7.88 -2.18 -8.27
CA LYS A 18 6.65 -2.57 -8.96
C LYS A 18 5.91 -3.68 -8.22
N GLN A 19 6.65 -4.65 -7.69
CA GLN A 19 6.09 -5.72 -6.88
C GLN A 19 5.45 -5.19 -5.59
N ALA A 20 6.16 -4.35 -4.84
CA ALA A 20 5.64 -3.73 -3.61
C ALA A 20 4.37 -2.92 -3.88
N LEU A 21 4.35 -2.11 -4.95
CA LEU A 21 3.14 -1.37 -5.33
C LEU A 21 1.97 -2.30 -5.71
N ARG A 22 2.25 -3.40 -6.42
CA ARG A 22 1.22 -4.38 -6.78
C ARG A 22 0.62 -5.03 -5.54
N GLU A 23 1.44 -5.46 -4.59
CA GLU A 23 1.00 -6.06 -3.33
C GLU A 23 0.17 -5.07 -2.50
N ILE A 24 0.62 -3.82 -2.36
CA ILE A 24 -0.14 -2.76 -1.68
C ILE A 24 -1.50 -2.55 -2.33
N ASN A 25 -1.57 -2.46 -3.66
CA ASN A 25 -2.82 -2.29 -4.38
C ASN A 25 -3.76 -3.50 -4.24
N GLN A 26 -3.22 -4.72 -4.17
CA GLN A 26 -4.01 -5.92 -3.85
C GLN A 26 -4.57 -5.85 -2.43
N ASN A 27 -3.77 -5.44 -1.46
CA ASN A 27 -4.23 -5.27 -0.08
C ASN A 27 -5.38 -4.26 0.02
N PHE A 28 -5.33 -3.14 -0.72
CA PHE A 28 -6.45 -2.20 -0.77
C PHE A 28 -7.74 -2.82 -1.30
N LYS A 29 -7.68 -3.70 -2.30
CA LYS A 29 -8.88 -4.41 -2.80
C LYS A 29 -9.48 -5.33 -1.73
N VAL A 30 -8.62 -6.03 -0.99
CA VAL A 30 -9.05 -6.90 0.13
C VAL A 30 -9.68 -6.05 1.23
N LEU A 31 -9.04 -4.97 1.65
CA LEU A 31 -9.56 -4.07 2.69
C LEU A 31 -10.88 -3.41 2.29
N GLY A 32 -11.03 -3.00 1.03
CA GLY A 32 -12.30 -2.50 0.52
C GLY A 32 -13.42 -3.55 0.55
N SER A 33 -13.08 -4.83 0.37
CA SER A 33 -14.04 -5.93 0.49
C SER A 33 -14.38 -6.23 1.95
N GLU A 34 -13.39 -6.18 2.85
CA GLU A 34 -13.58 -6.28 4.30
C GLU A 34 -14.48 -5.15 4.82
N MET A 35 -14.27 -3.91 4.36
CA MET A 35 -15.11 -2.76 4.73
C MET A 35 -16.55 -2.93 4.25
N LYS A 36 -16.77 -3.44 3.03
CA LYS A 36 -18.11 -3.76 2.53
C LYS A 36 -18.80 -4.82 3.39
N LEU A 37 -18.08 -5.86 3.79
CA LEU A 37 -18.59 -6.91 4.66
C LEU A 37 -19.00 -6.32 6.02
N VAL A 38 -18.12 -5.56 6.67
CA VAL A 38 -18.44 -4.85 7.93
C VAL A 38 -19.65 -3.96 7.75
N THR A 39 -19.72 -3.21 6.65
CA THR A 39 -20.87 -2.32 6.36
C THR A 39 -22.16 -3.08 6.07
N SER A 40 -22.11 -4.34 5.61
CA SER A 40 -23.30 -5.18 5.42
C SER A 40 -23.74 -5.93 6.67
N GLN A 41 -22.83 -6.17 7.61
CA GLN A 41 -23.13 -6.83 8.89
C GLN A 41 -23.89 -5.93 9.86
N PHE A 42 -23.70 -4.61 9.71
CA PHE A 42 -24.40 -3.60 10.47
C PHE A 42 -25.33 -2.84 9.53
N ASP A 43 -26.49 -2.39 10.02
CA ASP A 43 -27.29 -1.47 9.22
C ASP A 43 -26.43 -0.23 8.87
N LYS A 44 -26.66 0.36 7.69
CA LYS A 44 -25.85 1.51 7.24
C LYS A 44 -25.92 2.71 8.20
N GLN A 45 -27.00 2.79 8.99
CA GLN A 45 -27.21 3.81 10.03
C GLN A 45 -26.88 3.31 11.45
N ASP A 46 -26.44 2.07 11.59
CA ASP A 46 -26.00 1.53 12.87
C ASP A 46 -24.70 2.23 13.31
N ASN A 47 -24.84 2.98 14.40
CA ASN A 47 -23.79 3.74 15.06
C ASN A 47 -23.45 3.12 16.43
N SER A 48 -23.81 1.85 16.65
CA SER A 48 -23.41 1.13 17.84
C SER A 48 -21.89 1.11 17.98
N ILE A 49 -21.43 1.04 19.23
CA ILE A 49 -20.00 0.95 19.55
C ILE A 49 -19.34 -0.22 18.80
N GLY A 50 -20.06 -1.33 18.63
CA GLY A 50 -19.60 -2.48 17.84
C GLY A 50 -19.37 -2.14 16.37
N ALA A 51 -20.36 -1.52 15.72
CA ALA A 51 -20.26 -1.09 14.32
C ALA A 51 -19.10 -0.11 14.09
N VAL A 52 -18.99 0.91 14.95
CA VAL A 52 -17.92 1.92 14.86
C VAL A 52 -16.55 1.28 15.09
N THR A 53 -16.42 0.39 16.08
CA THR A 53 -15.15 -0.30 16.37
C THR A 53 -14.72 -1.18 15.21
N ALA A 54 -15.65 -1.94 14.60
CA ALA A 54 -15.36 -2.79 13.46
C ALA A 54 -14.91 -1.97 12.23
N ARG A 55 -15.61 -0.88 11.90
CA ARG A 55 -15.23 0.05 10.82
C ARG A 55 -13.85 0.67 11.09
N ASN A 56 -13.62 1.14 12.32
CA ASN A 56 -12.34 1.76 12.72
C ASN A 56 -11.16 0.79 12.59
N LYS A 57 -11.36 -0.50 12.89
CA LYS A 57 -10.32 -1.53 12.69
C LYS A 57 -9.90 -1.65 11.23
N VAL A 58 -10.83 -1.66 10.29
CA VAL A 58 -10.52 -1.72 8.85
C VAL A 58 -9.85 -0.42 8.38
N LEU A 59 -10.36 0.74 8.81
CA LEU A 59 -9.75 2.04 8.49
C LEU A 59 -8.30 2.15 8.97
N ASN A 60 -7.97 1.67 10.17
CA ASN A 60 -6.59 1.65 10.65
C ASN A 60 -5.68 0.78 9.78
N LYS A 61 -6.17 -0.36 9.28
CA LYS A 61 -5.42 -1.19 8.33
C LYS A 61 -5.19 -0.44 7.02
N GLU A 62 -6.20 0.26 6.50
CA GLU A 62 -6.08 1.08 5.28
C GLU A 62 -5.06 2.21 5.45
N ILE A 63 -5.08 2.92 6.58
CA ILE A 63 -4.09 3.95 6.91
C ILE A 63 -2.67 3.37 6.90
N ASN A 64 -2.47 2.20 7.50
CA ASN A 64 -1.16 1.54 7.51
C ASN A 64 -0.69 1.15 6.10
N GLN A 65 -1.59 0.65 5.23
CA GLN A 65 -1.25 0.35 3.84
C GLN A 65 -0.96 1.63 3.04
N GLN A 66 -1.68 2.72 3.31
CA GLN A 66 -1.43 4.01 2.66
C GLN A 66 -0.06 4.57 3.06
N ARG A 67 0.33 4.48 4.33
CA ARG A 67 1.67 4.86 4.78
C ARG A 67 2.75 4.07 4.06
N LYS A 68 2.61 2.74 3.97
CA LYS A 68 3.52 1.89 3.18
C LYS A 68 3.62 2.33 1.72
N LYS A 69 2.49 2.70 1.10
CA LYS A 69 2.47 3.20 -0.28
C LYS A 69 3.29 4.48 -0.43
N VAL A 70 3.11 5.43 0.48
CA VAL A 70 3.87 6.68 0.50
C VAL A 70 5.36 6.38 0.66
N ASP A 71 5.75 5.57 1.64
CA ASP A 71 7.15 5.21 1.87
C ASP A 71 7.79 4.54 0.64
N THR A 72 7.06 3.65 -0.03
CA THR A 72 7.52 2.99 -1.27
C THR A 72 7.73 3.99 -2.40
N LEU A 73 6.81 4.94 -2.58
CA LEU A 73 6.93 6.00 -3.60
C LEU A 73 8.08 6.97 -3.30
N GLU A 74 8.25 7.37 -2.04
CA GLU A 74 9.36 8.24 -1.62
C GLU A 74 10.72 7.58 -1.85
N LYS A 75 10.85 6.29 -1.55
CA LYS A 75 12.07 5.52 -1.84
C LYS A 75 12.38 5.48 -3.34
N ALA A 76 11.36 5.25 -4.18
CA ALA A 76 11.55 5.27 -5.62
C ALA A 76 12.00 6.65 -6.12
N LEU A 77 11.37 7.72 -5.65
CA LEU A 77 11.75 9.10 -5.99
C LEU A 77 13.21 9.39 -5.63
N LYS A 78 13.66 9.04 -4.41
CA LYS A 78 15.05 9.20 -3.98
C LYS A 78 16.03 8.43 -4.86
N ASN A 79 15.71 7.19 -5.20
CA ASN A 79 16.55 6.37 -6.08
C ASN A 79 16.66 6.97 -7.49
N THR A 80 15.58 7.53 -8.04
CA THR A 80 15.64 8.25 -9.33
C THR A 80 16.40 9.57 -9.26
N SER A 81 16.30 10.33 -8.17
CA SER A 81 17.02 11.62 -8.04
C SER A 81 18.52 11.45 -7.87
N VAL A 82 18.97 10.40 -7.17
CA VAL A 82 20.40 10.08 -7.02
C VAL A 82 21.02 9.56 -8.31
N SER A 83 20.23 8.97 -9.21
CA SER A 83 20.72 8.47 -10.51
C SER A 83 20.91 9.57 -11.57
N LEU A 84 20.47 10.81 -11.31
CA LEU A 84 20.55 11.97 -12.22
C LEU A 84 21.64 12.99 -11.83
N THR A 85 22.40 12.72 -10.77
CA THR A 85 23.55 13.52 -10.30
C THR A 85 24.81 12.68 -10.31
#